data_AF-B0FDB9-F1
#
_entry.id   AF-B0FDB9-F1
#
_cell.length_a   1.000
_cell.length_b   1.000
_cell.length_c   1.000
_cell.angle_alpha   90.00
_cell.angle_beta   90.00
_cell.angle_gamma   90.00
#
_symmetry.space_group_name_H-M   'P 1'
#
loop_
_entity.id
_entity.type
_entity.pdbx_description
1 polymer ?
#
loop_
_entity_poly.entity_id
_entity_poly.type
_entity_poly.pdbx_seq_one_letter_code
_entity_poly.pdbx_strand_id
1 'polypeptide(L)'
;ELTEAIYGTAGLRGFNGTWITDEEFYYTASDRSIHKFNAATQKDTIFLESTFLNSYTGATFTLSSDNTKILVRHNLTEKFRHSYVAQYDVYDIATDAAIKIHKGEKLQYCGWSPLKGRLAYVYQNNVYIHFAENMEIAITEDGKDGIVYNGVPDWVYEEEVLSSG
;
A
#
# COMPACT_ATOMS: atom_id res chain seq x y z
N GLU A 1 -11.31 18.39 -27.15
CA GLU A 1 -10.61 19.42 -26.36
C GLU A 1 -10.91 19.33 -24.85
N LEU A 2 -11.80 20.13 -24.24
CA LEU A 2 -11.90 20.24 -22.76
C LEU A 2 -12.32 18.94 -22.05
N THR A 3 -13.21 18.18 -22.68
CA THR A 3 -13.78 16.94 -22.14
C THR A 3 -12.74 15.84 -22.01
N GLU A 4 -11.73 15.84 -22.89
CA GLU A 4 -10.65 14.86 -22.93
C GLU A 4 -9.67 15.05 -21.78
N ALA A 5 -9.42 16.30 -21.40
CA ALA A 5 -8.62 16.65 -20.23
C ALA A 5 -9.32 16.30 -18.92
N ILE A 6 -10.64 16.47 -18.86
CA ILE A 6 -11.45 16.13 -17.67
C ILE A 6 -11.57 14.61 -17.49
N TYR A 7 -11.72 13.86 -18.57
CA TYR A 7 -11.79 12.38 -18.51
C TYR A 7 -10.43 11.70 -18.54
N GLY A 8 -9.33 12.44 -18.67
CA GLY A 8 -7.97 11.90 -18.64
C GLY A 8 -7.69 10.87 -19.73
N THR A 9 -8.44 10.90 -20.84
CA THR A 9 -8.34 9.90 -21.92
C THR A 9 -7.01 9.96 -22.66
N ALA A 10 -6.26 11.06 -22.53
CA ALA A 10 -4.90 11.26 -23.03
C ALA A 10 -3.82 11.12 -21.93
N GLY A 11 -4.17 10.69 -20.72
CA GLY A 11 -3.22 10.49 -19.63
C GLY A 11 -2.21 9.38 -19.97
N LEU A 12 -0.92 9.68 -19.84
CA LEU A 12 0.13 8.66 -19.92
C LEU A 12 -0.13 7.61 -18.85
N ARG A 13 -0.47 6.39 -19.25
CA ARG A 13 -0.54 5.25 -18.33
C ARG A 13 0.89 4.78 -18.08
N GLY A 14 1.42 5.13 -16.91
CA GLY A 14 2.68 4.59 -16.43
C GLY A 14 2.58 3.09 -16.16
N PHE A 15 3.73 2.44 -16.08
CA PHE A 15 3.81 1.05 -15.62
C PHE A 15 3.33 0.97 -14.17
N ASN A 16 2.32 0.14 -13.91
CA ASN A 16 1.74 -0.09 -12.59
C ASN A 16 2.11 -1.47 -12.03
N GLY A 17 3.14 -2.10 -12.59
CA GLY A 17 3.60 -3.42 -12.15
C GLY A 17 4.60 -3.32 -11.00
N THR A 18 4.60 -4.34 -10.14
CA THR A 18 5.57 -4.52 -9.05
C THR A 18 6.33 -5.81 -9.27
N TRP A 19 7.65 -5.70 -9.42
CA TRP A 19 8.54 -6.84 -9.58
C TRP A 19 8.69 -7.63 -8.29
N ILE A 20 8.71 -8.96 -8.42
CA ILE A 20 8.86 -9.92 -7.32
C ILE A 20 10.21 -10.61 -7.45
N THR A 21 10.53 -10.99 -8.68
CA THR A 21 11.75 -11.66 -9.10
C THR A 21 12.20 -11.00 -10.41
N ASP A 22 13.35 -11.42 -10.93
CA ASP A 22 13.87 -10.92 -12.21
C ASP A 22 12.97 -11.28 -13.40
N GLU A 23 12.05 -12.23 -13.22
CA GLU A 23 11.18 -12.75 -14.29
C GLU A 23 9.70 -12.48 -14.04
N GLU A 24 9.27 -12.27 -12.80
CA GLU A 24 7.85 -12.20 -12.44
C GLU A 24 7.48 -10.85 -11.83
N PHE A 25 6.36 -10.29 -12.27
CA PHE A 25 5.75 -9.10 -11.67
C PHE A 25 4.23 -9.23 -11.58
N TYR A 26 3.66 -8.53 -10.60
CA TYR A 26 2.21 -8.36 -10.50
C TYR A 26 1.79 -7.02 -11.09
N TYR A 27 0.64 -6.95 -11.73
CA TYR A 27 0.05 -5.68 -12.18
C TYR A 27 -1.47 -5.70 -12.03
N THR A 28 -2.08 -4.51 -11.94
CA THR A 28 -3.54 -4.36 -11.94
C THR A 28 -4.03 -4.15 -13.37
N ALA A 29 -4.90 -5.04 -13.84
CA ALA A 29 -5.54 -4.90 -15.15
C ALA A 29 -6.63 -3.82 -15.14
N SER A 30 -7.14 -3.46 -16.32
CA SER A 30 -8.15 -2.40 -16.47
C SER A 30 -9.48 -2.69 -15.78
N ASP A 31 -9.80 -3.96 -15.56
CA ASP A 31 -10.98 -4.43 -14.85
C ASP A 31 -10.78 -4.51 -13.32
N ARG A 32 -9.62 -4.07 -12.83
CA ARG A 32 -9.16 -4.17 -11.42
C ARG A 32 -8.91 -5.60 -10.94
N SER A 33 -8.76 -6.58 -11.83
CA SER A 33 -8.16 -7.87 -11.45
C SER A 33 -6.64 -7.72 -11.28
N ILE A 34 -6.06 -8.58 -10.44
CA ILE A 34 -4.61 -8.63 -10.21
C ILE A 34 -4.05 -9.77 -11.03
N HIS A 35 -3.12 -9.46 -11.92
CA HIS A 35 -2.45 -10.42 -12.78
C HIS A 35 -1.03 -10.69 -12.30
N LYS A 36 -0.57 -11.93 -12.48
CA LYS A 36 0.83 -12.34 -12.36
C LYS A 36 1.37 -12.64 -13.75
N PHE A 37 2.38 -11.88 -14.16
CA PHE A 37 3.03 -12.03 -15.45
C PHE A 37 4.45 -12.56 -15.29
N ASN A 38 4.82 -13.57 -16.08
CA ASN A 38 6.19 -14.04 -16.23
C ASN A 38 6.76 -13.53 -17.56
N ALA A 39 7.78 -12.67 -17.48
CA ALA A 39 8.42 -12.03 -18.62
C ALA A 39 9.29 -12.98 -19.45
N ALA A 40 9.86 -14.03 -18.85
CA ALA A 40 10.65 -15.02 -19.57
C ALA A 40 9.78 -15.94 -20.43
N THR A 41 8.63 -16.39 -19.90
CA THR A 41 7.72 -17.31 -20.59
C THR A 41 6.55 -16.62 -21.29
N GLN A 42 6.40 -15.30 -21.11
CA GLN A 42 5.25 -14.50 -21.57
C GLN A 42 3.90 -15.04 -21.10
N LYS A 43 3.88 -15.66 -19.91
CA LYS A 43 2.67 -16.26 -19.36
C LYS A 43 1.99 -15.24 -18.46
N ASP A 44 0.73 -14.94 -18.78
CA ASP A 44 -0.15 -14.11 -17.98
C ASP A 44 -1.19 -14.98 -17.26
N THR A 45 -1.38 -14.76 -15.96
CA THR A 45 -2.32 -15.51 -15.14
C THR A 45 -3.04 -14.57 -14.18
N ILE A 46 -4.36 -14.76 -14.03
CA ILE A 46 -5.13 -14.05 -13.02
C ILE A 46 -4.71 -14.59 -11.66
N PHE A 47 -4.19 -13.70 -10.81
CA PHE A 47 -3.80 -14.01 -9.44
C PHE A 47 -4.95 -13.79 -8.47
N LEU A 48 -5.66 -12.67 -8.61
CA LEU A 48 -6.90 -12.38 -7.88
C LEU A 48 -7.92 -11.74 -8.80
N GLU A 49 -9.18 -12.18 -8.64
CA GLU A 49 -10.32 -11.66 -9.38
C GLU A 49 -10.64 -10.21 -9.01
N SER A 50 -11.29 -9.50 -9.94
CA SER A 50 -11.68 -8.09 -9.73
C SER A 50 -12.58 -7.88 -8.49
N THR A 51 -13.34 -8.90 -8.09
CA THR A 51 -14.20 -8.90 -6.90
C THR A 51 -13.42 -8.56 -5.61
N PHE A 52 -12.15 -8.98 -5.53
CA PHE A 52 -11.30 -8.71 -4.38
C PHE A 52 -11.06 -7.20 -4.21
N LEU A 53 -10.45 -6.54 -5.20
CA LEU A 53 -10.19 -5.09 -5.12
C LEU A 53 -11.48 -4.26 -5.17
N ASN A 54 -12.57 -4.79 -5.76
CA ASN A 54 -13.88 -4.13 -5.76
C ASN A 54 -14.54 -4.10 -4.38
N SER A 55 -14.19 -5.01 -3.47
CA SER A 55 -14.64 -4.95 -2.08
C SER A 55 -14.05 -3.77 -1.29
N TYR A 56 -12.95 -3.18 -1.79
CA TYR A 56 -12.25 -2.08 -1.16
C TYR A 56 -12.29 -0.80 -2.02
N THR A 57 -12.87 0.27 -1.49
CA THR A 57 -12.95 1.57 -2.18
C THR A 57 -11.58 2.20 -2.32
N GLY A 58 -11.17 2.47 -3.58
CA GLY A 58 -9.91 3.14 -3.89
C GLY A 58 -8.66 2.34 -3.51
N ALA A 59 -8.76 1.01 -3.47
CA ALA A 59 -7.68 0.19 -2.95
C ALA A 59 -6.46 0.10 -3.86
N THR A 60 -5.30 0.13 -3.22
CA THR A 60 -4.02 -0.31 -3.75
C THR A 60 -3.50 -1.48 -2.92
N PHE A 61 -2.69 -2.35 -3.49
CA PHE A 61 -2.17 -3.50 -2.79
C PHE A 61 -0.64 -3.57 -2.85
N THR A 62 -0.04 -4.29 -1.90
CA THR A 62 1.37 -4.62 -1.89
C THR A 62 1.54 -6.00 -1.29
N LEU A 63 2.36 -6.85 -1.90
CA LEU A 63 2.59 -8.21 -1.42
C LEU A 63 3.69 -8.26 -0.36
N SER A 64 3.58 -9.23 0.53
CA SER A 64 4.65 -9.61 1.44
C SER A 64 5.83 -10.19 0.67
N SER A 65 7.01 -10.16 1.28
CA SER A 65 8.26 -10.66 0.66
C SER A 65 8.22 -12.14 0.25
N ASP A 66 7.32 -12.92 0.85
CA ASP A 66 7.10 -14.35 0.59
C ASP A 66 5.86 -14.62 -0.30
N ASN A 67 5.16 -13.58 -0.77
CA ASN A 67 3.94 -13.66 -1.59
C ASN A 67 2.79 -14.45 -0.95
N THR A 68 2.76 -14.59 0.38
CA THR A 68 1.69 -15.30 1.10
C THR A 68 0.59 -14.36 1.58
N LYS A 69 0.91 -13.07 1.76
CA LYS A 69 0.00 -12.06 2.28
C LYS A 69 -0.02 -10.82 1.40
N ILE A 70 -1.15 -10.12 1.44
CA ILE A 70 -1.39 -8.89 0.70
C ILE A 70 -1.76 -7.80 1.70
N LEU A 71 -1.03 -6.70 1.67
CA LEU A 71 -1.38 -5.48 2.36
C LEU A 71 -2.26 -4.65 1.43
N VAL A 72 -3.52 -4.47 1.81
CA VAL A 72 -4.50 -3.68 1.09
C VAL A 72 -4.62 -2.33 1.78
N ARG A 73 -4.26 -1.27 1.06
CA ARG A 73 -4.47 0.12 1.49
C ARG A 73 -5.76 0.62 0.86
N HIS A 74 -6.70 1.11 1.67
CA HIS A 74 -8.01 1.59 1.19
C HIS A 74 -8.53 2.78 2.04
N ASN A 75 -9.64 3.39 1.62
CA ASN A 75 -10.25 4.53 2.33
C ASN A 75 -9.27 5.70 2.61
N LEU A 76 -8.50 6.04 1.58
CA LEU A 76 -7.49 7.09 1.58
C LEU A 76 -8.10 8.46 1.91
N THR A 77 -7.36 9.28 2.64
CA THR A 77 -7.64 10.70 2.87
C THR A 77 -6.35 11.47 2.68
N GLU A 78 -6.33 12.39 1.74
CA GLU A 78 -5.17 13.21 1.43
C GLU A 78 -4.89 14.19 2.57
N LYS A 79 -3.61 14.33 2.95
CA LYS A 79 -3.16 15.33 3.92
C LYS A 79 -2.34 16.41 3.22
N PHE A 80 -1.34 15.99 2.45
CA PHE A 80 -0.49 16.85 1.63
C PHE A 80 -0.31 16.23 0.23
N ARG A 81 0.67 16.69 -0.56
CA ARG A 81 0.85 16.29 -1.96
C ARG A 81 1.14 14.80 -2.15
N HIS A 82 1.90 14.23 -1.22
CA HIS A 82 2.35 12.84 -1.17
C HIS A 82 1.97 12.14 0.15
N SER A 83 1.61 12.89 1.20
CA SER A 83 1.12 12.33 2.46
C SER A 83 -0.35 11.97 2.38
N TYR A 84 -0.63 10.72 2.75
CA TYR A 84 -1.98 10.20 2.84
C TYR A 84 -2.20 9.52 4.19
N VAL A 85 -3.44 9.51 4.66
CA VAL A 85 -3.85 8.68 5.79
C VAL A 85 -4.88 7.68 5.29
N ALA A 86 -4.67 6.39 5.54
CA ALA A 86 -5.47 5.32 4.97
C ALA A 86 -5.69 4.17 5.95
N GLN A 87 -6.71 3.36 5.69
CA GLN A 87 -6.89 2.09 6.39
C GLN A 87 -6.09 1.00 5.69
N TYR A 88 -5.59 0.05 6.49
CA TYR A 88 -4.75 -1.03 6.01
C TYR A 88 -5.26 -2.36 6.54
N ASP A 89 -5.49 -3.28 5.61
CA ASP A 89 -5.93 -4.64 5.89
C ASP A 89 -4.88 -5.63 5.36
N VAL A 90 -4.58 -6.67 6.13
CA VAL A 90 -3.74 -7.78 5.71
C VAL A 90 -4.63 -8.94 5.30
N TYR A 91 -4.57 -9.29 4.03
CA TYR A 91 -5.24 -10.45 3.47
C TYR A 91 -4.28 -11.63 3.37
N ASP A 92 -4.63 -12.76 3.96
CA ASP A 92 -3.91 -14.02 3.82
C ASP A 92 -4.48 -14.83 2.65
N ILE A 93 -3.64 -15.14 1.66
CA ILE A 93 -4.05 -15.81 0.42
C ILE A 93 -4.41 -17.28 0.68
N ALA A 94 -3.80 -17.92 1.67
CA ALA A 94 -4.04 -19.34 1.92
C ALA A 94 -5.37 -19.57 2.66
N THR A 95 -5.78 -18.62 3.51
CA THR A 95 -6.98 -18.77 4.35
C THR A 95 -8.15 -17.90 3.91
N ASP A 96 -7.98 -17.07 2.88
CA ASP A 96 -8.95 -16.06 2.43
C ASP A 96 -9.47 -15.17 3.57
N ALA A 97 -8.60 -14.87 4.53
CA ALA A 97 -8.94 -14.10 5.74
C ALA A 97 -8.29 -12.72 5.69
N ALA A 98 -9.07 -11.69 6.04
CA ALA A 98 -8.60 -10.30 6.12
C ALA A 98 -8.55 -9.83 7.58
N ILE A 99 -7.46 -9.16 7.94
CA ILE A 99 -7.20 -8.66 9.29
C ILE A 99 -6.91 -7.17 9.23
N LYS A 100 -7.67 -6.40 10.00
CA LYS A 100 -7.51 -4.95 10.05
C LYS A 100 -6.31 -4.59 10.91
N ILE A 101 -5.38 -3.81 10.38
CA ILE A 101 -4.24 -3.31 11.15
C ILE A 101 -4.73 -2.23 12.11
N HIS A 102 -4.22 -2.26 13.35
CA HIS A 102 -4.55 -1.30 14.39
C HIS A 102 -6.06 -1.03 14.54
N LYS A 103 -6.85 -2.11 14.60
CA LYS A 103 -8.32 -2.08 14.75
C LYS A 103 -9.06 -1.32 13.62
N GLY A 104 -8.42 -1.10 12.47
CA GLY A 104 -9.00 -0.39 11.33
C GLY A 104 -8.93 1.13 11.47
N GLU A 105 -8.09 1.66 12.35
CA GLU A 105 -7.78 3.09 12.38
C GLU A 105 -7.06 3.54 11.11
N LYS A 106 -7.12 4.84 10.83
CA LYS A 106 -6.39 5.43 9.72
C LYS A 106 -4.93 5.65 10.11
N LEU A 107 -4.02 5.09 9.33
CA LEU A 107 -2.58 5.13 9.53
C LEU A 107 -1.94 6.06 8.49
N GLN A 108 -0.88 6.76 8.89
CA GLN A 108 -0.12 7.63 7.99
C GLN A 108 0.73 6.83 7.01
N TYR A 109 1.26 5.70 7.47
CA TYR A 109 2.05 4.79 6.64
C TYR A 109 1.88 3.36 7.14
N CYS A 110 1.94 2.38 6.23
CA CYS A 110 2.08 0.97 6.56
C CYS A 110 2.80 0.26 5.42
N GLY A 111 3.79 -0.57 5.75
CA GLY A 111 4.62 -1.25 4.75
C GLY A 111 5.21 -2.56 5.26
N TRP A 112 5.50 -3.45 4.31
CA TRP A 112 6.11 -4.75 4.59
C TRP A 112 7.58 -4.62 4.96
N SER A 113 7.99 -5.45 5.93
CA SER A 113 9.40 -5.69 6.21
C SER A 113 10.01 -6.57 5.12
N PRO A 114 11.23 -6.27 4.65
CA PRO A 114 11.86 -7.00 3.55
C PRO A 114 12.25 -8.45 3.89
N LEU A 115 12.34 -8.83 5.17
CA LEU A 115 12.98 -10.09 5.57
C LEU A 115 12.12 -11.02 6.45
N LYS A 116 10.98 -10.58 6.99
CA LYS A 116 10.32 -11.33 8.10
C LYS A 116 8.79 -11.34 8.13
N GLY A 117 8.07 -11.02 7.06
CA GLY A 117 6.59 -11.03 7.07
C GLY A 117 5.98 -10.14 8.14
N ARG A 118 6.75 -9.17 8.64
CA ARG A 118 6.35 -8.16 9.63
C ARG A 118 5.90 -6.92 8.91
N LEU A 119 5.12 -6.09 9.58
CA LEU A 119 4.71 -4.79 9.09
C LEU A 119 5.24 -3.71 10.01
N ALA A 120 5.62 -2.58 9.43
CA ALA A 120 5.85 -1.34 10.15
C ALA A 120 4.75 -0.35 9.76
N TYR A 121 4.20 0.36 10.73
CA TYR A 121 3.19 1.38 10.46
C TYR A 121 3.42 2.62 11.33
N VAL A 122 2.85 3.74 10.89
CA VAL A 122 2.92 5.01 11.58
C VAL A 122 1.52 5.47 11.97
N TYR A 123 1.32 5.71 13.26
CA TYR A 123 0.09 6.22 13.84
C TYR A 123 0.41 7.37 14.78
N GLN A 124 -0.28 8.51 14.62
CA GLN A 124 -0.07 9.72 15.43
C GLN A 124 1.41 10.10 15.53
N ASN A 125 2.12 10.09 14.39
CA ASN A 125 3.56 10.38 14.29
C ASN A 125 4.47 9.46 15.12
N ASN A 126 3.99 8.28 15.52
CA ASN A 126 4.78 7.25 16.18
C ASN A 126 4.92 6.01 15.32
N VAL A 127 6.09 5.39 15.37
CA VAL A 127 6.41 4.18 14.60
C VAL A 127 6.09 2.96 15.44
N TYR A 128 5.39 2.02 14.83
CA TYR A 128 5.02 0.75 15.43
C TYR A 128 5.45 -0.41 14.54
N ILE A 129 5.77 -1.55 15.17
CA ILE A 129 6.01 -2.82 14.48
C ILE A 129 4.88 -3.78 14.83
N HIS A 130 4.23 -4.32 13.80
CA HIS A 130 3.25 -5.38 13.90
C HIS A 130 3.93 -6.73 13.60
N PHE A 131 4.00 -7.60 14.62
CA PHE A 131 4.66 -8.90 14.54
C PHE A 131 3.69 -10.02 14.13
N ALA A 132 2.48 -10.00 14.67
CA ALA A 132 1.40 -10.95 14.43
C ALA A 132 0.08 -10.29 14.81
N GLU A 133 -1.04 -10.93 14.49
CA GLU A 133 -2.42 -10.38 14.50
C GLU A 133 -2.78 -9.54 15.74
N ASN A 134 -2.16 -9.79 16.90
CA ASN A 134 -2.41 -9.06 18.16
C ASN A 134 -1.15 -8.56 18.88
N MET A 135 0.00 -8.45 18.20
CA MET A 135 1.24 -7.97 18.81
C MET A 135 1.80 -6.76 18.06
N GLU A 136 1.54 -5.58 18.63
CA GLU A 136 2.03 -4.29 18.20
C GLU A 136 3.03 -3.77 19.23
N ILE A 137 4.21 -3.32 18.78
CA ILE A 137 5.23 -2.72 19.63
C ILE A 137 5.49 -1.29 19.17
N ALA A 138 5.35 -0.33 20.07
CA ALA A 138 5.77 1.04 19.83
C ALA A 138 7.29 1.13 19.83
N ILE A 139 7.87 1.74 18.81
CA ILE A 139 9.30 2.03 18.71
C ILE A 139 9.59 3.45 19.19
N THR A 140 8.63 4.37 18.98
CA THR A 140 8.68 5.75 19.45
C THR A 140 7.40 6.07 20.20
N GLU A 141 7.48 7.00 21.15
CA GLU A 141 6.34 7.44 21.97
C GLU A 141 6.24 8.97 22.08
N ASP A 142 7.19 9.71 21.51
CA ASP A 142 7.30 11.16 21.59
C ASP A 142 6.64 11.91 20.42
N GLY A 143 6.02 11.17 19.49
CA GLY A 143 5.30 11.71 18.35
C GLY A 143 4.27 12.75 18.77
N LYS A 144 4.30 13.91 18.11
CA LYS A 144 3.43 15.04 18.39
C LYS A 144 3.07 15.75 17.10
N ASP A 145 1.78 15.77 16.76
CA ASP A 145 1.31 16.40 15.53
C ASP A 145 1.75 17.86 15.44
N GLY A 146 2.30 18.24 14.29
CA GLY A 146 2.85 19.58 14.04
C GLY A 146 4.22 19.87 14.68
N ILE A 147 4.81 18.95 15.45
CA ILE A 147 6.05 19.21 16.20
C ILE A 147 7.09 18.10 16.04
N VAL A 148 6.72 16.85 16.31
CA VAL A 148 7.61 15.69 16.25
C VAL A 148 7.00 14.64 15.33
N TYR A 149 7.74 14.27 14.28
CA TYR A 149 7.35 13.31 13.26
C TYR A 149 8.35 12.15 13.24
N ASN A 150 7.86 10.92 13.47
CA ASN A 150 8.68 9.72 13.39
C ASN A 150 8.20 8.83 12.23
N GLY A 151 9.13 8.46 11.33
CA GLY A 151 8.87 7.54 10.22
C GLY A 151 8.06 8.10 9.05
N VAL A 152 7.59 9.35 9.15
CA VAL A 152 6.96 10.13 8.08
C VAL A 152 7.55 11.54 8.07
N PRO A 153 7.68 12.19 6.90
CA PRO A 153 8.22 13.54 6.81
C PRO A 153 7.20 14.59 7.29
N ASP A 154 7.72 15.78 7.62
CA ASP A 154 6.89 16.98 7.72
C ASP A 154 6.67 17.59 6.32
N TRP A 155 5.92 18.69 6.25
CA TRP A 155 5.59 19.32 4.97
C TRP A 155 6.83 19.75 4.16
N VAL A 156 7.84 20.34 4.81
CA VAL A 156 9.05 20.81 4.11
C VAL A 156 9.86 19.63 3.56
N TYR A 157 10.03 18.57 4.36
CA TYR A 157 10.74 17.39 3.88
C TYR A 157 9.96 16.66 2.79
N GLU A 158 8.64 16.63 2.88
CA GLU A 158 7.81 16.01 1.85
C GLU A 158 7.92 16.75 0.52
N GLU A 159 7.80 18.09 0.50
CA GLU A 159 7.70 18.84 -0.76
C GLU A 159 9.06 19.25 -1.34
N GLU A 160 10.00 19.66 -0.50
CA GLU A 160 11.23 20.34 -0.96
C GLU A 160 12.46 19.42 -0.93
N VAL A 161 12.41 18.30 -0.21
CA VAL A 161 13.58 17.44 0.01
C VAL A 161 13.40 16.03 -0.56
N LEU A 162 12.38 15.30 -0.11
CA LEU A 162 12.19 13.88 -0.43
C LEU A 162 11.23 13.68 -1.59
N SER A 163 10.29 14.61 -1.82
CA SER A 163 9.20 14.46 -2.79
C SER A 163 8.39 13.16 -2.57
N SER A 164 8.24 12.74 -1.31
CA SER A 164 7.57 11.51 -0.89
C SER A 164 6.98 11.66 0.51
N GLY A 165 5.85 11.00 0.78
CA GLY A 165 5.14 10.99 2.07
C GLY A 165 4.72 9.58 2.50
#